data_AF-A0A945SIC7-F1
#
_entry.id   AF-A0A945SIC7-F1
#
_cell.length_a   1.000
_cell.length_b   1.000
_cell.length_c   1.000
_cell.angle_alpha   90.00
_cell.angle_beta   90.00
_cell.angle_gamma   90.00
#
_symmetry.space_group_name_H-M   'P 1'
#
loop_
_entity.id
_entity.type
_entity.pdbx_description
1 polymer ?
#
loop_
_entity_poly.entity_id
_entity_poly.type
_entity_poly.pdbx_seq_one_letter_code
_entity_poly.pdbx_strand_id
1 'polypeptide(L)'
;MDKLTNFAEWLGSEWLRFLVWFSVGLFAIPIGLSVVTGWINLDRFYDGLIPGNLNVGVVLLVVSPYLLYLAYRLLHARDTVDHEYYEEEQELSHSA
;
A
#
# COMPACT_ATOMS: atom_id res chain seq x y z
N MET A 1 -18.77 6.35 -1.62
CA MET A 1 -17.35 6.48 -1.20
C MET A 1 -16.83 5.21 -0.53
N ASP A 2 -17.69 4.20 -0.35
CA ASP A 2 -17.52 3.13 0.64
C ASP A 2 -16.44 2.09 0.30
N LYS A 3 -16.18 1.81 -0.98
CA LYS A 3 -15.22 0.74 -1.35
C LYS A 3 -13.76 1.10 -1.02
N LEU A 4 -13.41 2.38 -1.15
CA LEU A 4 -12.05 2.87 -0.91
C LEU A 4 -11.75 2.97 0.58
N THR A 5 -12.72 3.47 1.36
CA THR A 5 -12.62 3.54 2.83
C THR A 5 -12.61 2.15 3.44
N ASN A 6 -13.49 1.23 3.00
CA ASN A 6 -13.48 -0.16 3.47
C ASN A 6 -12.17 -0.88 3.13
N PHE A 7 -11.61 -0.60 1.95
CA PHE A 7 -10.30 -1.16 1.59
C PHE A 7 -9.17 -0.58 2.45
N ALA A 8 -9.22 0.72 2.73
CA ALA A 8 -8.27 1.40 3.61
C ALA A 8 -8.34 0.82 5.04
N GLU A 9 -9.54 0.68 5.62
CA GLU A 9 -9.74 0.07 6.94
C GLU A 9 -9.26 -1.38 6.99
N TRP A 10 -9.61 -2.19 6.00
CA TRP A 10 -9.10 -3.56 5.88
C TRP A 10 -7.57 -3.57 5.84
N LEU A 11 -6.98 -2.71 5.00
CA LEU A 11 -5.53 -2.60 4.84
C LEU A 11 -4.84 -2.15 6.12
N GLY A 12 -5.45 -1.26 6.90
CA GLY A 12 -4.97 -0.88 8.23
C GLY A 12 -5.01 -2.04 9.22
N SER A 13 -6.12 -2.79 9.27
CA SER A 13 -6.29 -3.93 10.18
C SER A 13 -5.38 -5.12 9.85
N GLU A 14 -5.11 -5.35 8.57
CA GLU A 14 -4.31 -6.48 8.09
C GLU A 14 -2.92 -6.07 7.60
N TRP A 15 -2.44 -4.87 7.92
CA TRP A 15 -1.21 -4.30 7.37
C TRP A 15 -0.01 -5.24 7.48
N LEU A 16 0.18 -5.84 8.65
CA LEU A 16 1.28 -6.76 8.93
C LEU A 16 1.17 -8.04 8.11
N ARG A 17 -0.05 -8.57 7.95
CA ARG A 17 -0.33 -9.75 7.13
C ARG A 17 -0.16 -9.44 5.64
N PHE A 18 -0.60 -8.27 5.17
CA PHE A 18 -0.35 -7.78 3.83
C PHE A 18 1.15 -7.69 3.54
N LEU A 19 1.94 -7.09 4.44
CA LEU A 19 3.40 -7.00 4.27
C LEU A 19 4.06 -8.37 4.16
N VAL A 20 3.68 -9.33 5.01
CA VAL A 20 4.18 -10.71 4.94
C VAL A 20 3.87 -11.34 3.59
N TRP A 21 2.62 -11.29 3.14
CA TRP A 21 2.22 -11.85 1.84
C TRP A 21 2.84 -11.10 0.66
N PHE A 22 3.01 -9.79 0.77
CA PHE A 22 3.69 -8.98 -0.22
C PHE A 22 5.15 -9.39 -0.36
N SER A 23 5.87 -9.57 0.76
CA SER A 23 7.24 -10.09 0.75
C SER A 23 7.31 -11.48 0.15
N VAL A 24 6.40 -12.39 0.54
CA VAL A 24 6.33 -13.73 -0.06
C VAL A 24 6.10 -13.65 -1.57
N GLY A 25 5.17 -12.81 -2.03
CA GLY A 25 4.86 -12.59 -3.44
C GLY A 25 6.04 -11.99 -4.22
N LEU A 26 6.78 -11.07 -3.61
CA LEU A 26 7.96 -10.43 -4.21
C LEU A 26 9.04 -11.46 -4.61
N PHE A 27 9.14 -12.57 -3.87
CA PHE A 27 10.06 -13.66 -4.21
C PHE A 27 9.37 -14.77 -5.03
N ALA A 28 8.19 -15.21 -4.63
CA ALA A 28 7.52 -16.34 -5.23
C ALA A 28 7.07 -16.08 -6.67
N ILE A 29 6.58 -14.88 -6.99
CA ILE A 29 6.05 -14.55 -8.32
C ILE A 29 7.16 -14.52 -9.38
N PRO A 30 8.28 -13.79 -9.19
CA PRO A 30 9.38 -13.82 -10.16
C PRO A 30 9.97 -15.20 -10.33
N ILE A 31 10.13 -15.98 -9.24
CA ILE A 31 10.64 -17.35 -9.28
C ILE A 31 9.69 -18.24 -10.09
N GLY A 32 8.39 -18.19 -9.78
CA GLY A 32 7.38 -18.99 -10.50
C GLY A 32 7.33 -18.67 -11.98
N LEU A 33 7.34 -17.38 -12.35
CA LEU A 33 7.41 -16.96 -13.75
C LEU A 33 8.71 -17.41 -14.43
N SER A 34 9.85 -17.30 -13.75
CA SER A 34 11.14 -17.77 -14.28
C SER A 34 11.14 -19.27 -14.53
N VAL A 35 10.62 -20.08 -13.60
CA VAL A 35 10.54 -21.55 -13.74
C VAL A 35 9.58 -21.96 -14.86
N VAL A 36 8.42 -21.29 -14.98
CA VAL A 36 7.38 -21.68 -15.94
C VAL A 36 7.71 -21.21 -17.36
N THR A 37 8.22 -19.99 -17.51
CA THR A 37 8.37 -19.35 -18.82
C THR A 37 9.83 -19.20 -19.28
N GLY A 38 10.80 -19.26 -18.36
CA GLY A 38 12.21 -18.96 -18.64
C GLY A 38 12.48 -17.53 -19.11
N TRP A 39 11.47 -16.66 -19.19
CA TRP A 39 11.59 -15.30 -19.72
C TRP A 39 12.21 -14.32 -18.75
N ILE A 40 12.02 -14.56 -17.44
CA ILE A 40 12.55 -13.68 -16.41
C ILE A 40 13.89 -14.22 -15.95
N ASN A 41 14.93 -13.43 -16.23
CA ASN A 41 16.25 -13.65 -15.65
C ASN A 41 16.25 -13.09 -14.23
N LEU A 42 16.18 -13.97 -13.23
CA LEU A 42 16.07 -13.62 -11.81
C LEU A 42 17.24 -12.74 -11.35
N ASP A 43 18.44 -13.00 -11.86
CA ASP A 43 19.63 -12.21 -11.53
C ASP A 43 19.44 -10.74 -11.91
N ARG A 44 18.91 -10.45 -13.10
CA ARG A 44 18.62 -9.07 -13.52
C ARG A 44 17.46 -8.42 -12.76
N PHE A 45 16.49 -9.22 -12.30
CA PHE A 45 15.39 -8.72 -11.49
C PHE A 45 15.89 -8.32 -10.10
N TYR A 46 16.72 -9.16 -9.46
CA TYR A 46 17.27 -8.90 -8.14
C TYR A 46 18.47 -7.96 -8.14
N ASP A 47 19.21 -7.82 -9.25
CA ASP A 47 20.21 -6.75 -9.43
C ASP A 47 19.59 -5.36 -9.22
N GLY A 48 18.30 -5.23 -9.55
CA GLY A 48 17.48 -4.04 -9.29
C GLY A 48 17.32 -3.67 -7.81
N LEU A 49 17.56 -4.62 -6.89
CA LEU A 49 17.53 -4.42 -5.43
C LEU A 49 18.90 -4.06 -4.86
N ILE A 50 19.98 -4.28 -5.61
CA ILE A 50 21.35 -4.05 -5.14
C ILE A 50 21.70 -2.57 -5.37
N PRO A 51 22.27 -1.88 -4.35
CA PRO A 51 22.70 -0.50 -4.52
C PRO A 51 23.78 -0.39 -5.61
N GLY A 52 23.44 0.25 -6.72
CA GLY A 52 24.33 0.48 -7.87
C GLY A 52 23.71 0.18 -9.24
N ASN A 53 22.67 -0.65 -9.31
CA ASN A 53 21.98 -0.97 -10.56
C ASN A 53 20.46 -0.79 -10.39
N LEU A 54 20.01 0.46 -10.35
CA LEU A 54 18.63 0.80 -10.04
C LEU A 54 17.68 0.39 -11.17
N ASN A 55 16.87 -0.65 -10.92
CA ASN A 55 15.73 -0.96 -11.76
C ASN A 55 14.49 -0.24 -11.22
N VAL A 56 14.00 0.75 -11.96
CA VAL A 56 12.84 1.58 -11.57
C VAL A 56 11.62 0.71 -11.20
N GLY A 57 11.37 -0.37 -11.93
CA GLY A 57 10.23 -1.25 -11.64
C GLY A 57 10.35 -1.97 -10.30
N VAL A 58 11.56 -2.40 -9.95
CA VAL A 58 11.85 -3.07 -8.68
C VAL A 58 11.82 -2.08 -7.52
N VAL A 59 12.35 -0.87 -7.72
CA VAL A 59 12.26 0.22 -6.75
C VAL A 59 10.80 0.58 -6.47
N LEU A 60 9.99 0.75 -7.52
CA LEU A 60 8.55 1.02 -7.38
C LEU A 60 7.83 -0.10 -6.65
N LEU A 61 8.17 -1.36 -6.91
CA LEU A 61 7.64 -2.51 -6.18
C LEU A 61 7.98 -2.41 -4.68
N VAL A 62 9.25 -2.19 -4.32
CA VAL A 62 9.68 -2.09 -2.92
C VAL A 62 9.07 -0.89 -2.21
N VAL A 63 8.88 0.22 -2.92
CA VAL A 63 8.30 1.47 -2.38
C VAL A 63 6.77 1.44 -2.35
N SER A 64 6.13 0.57 -3.14
CA SER A 64 4.66 0.49 -3.24
C SER A 64 3.93 0.29 -1.90
N PRO A 65 4.40 -0.50 -0.93
CA PRO A 65 3.74 -0.62 0.36
C PRO A 65 3.79 0.71 1.14
N TYR A 66 4.91 1.45 1.05
CA TYR A 66 5.02 2.74 1.71
C TYR A 66 4.08 3.78 1.11
N LEU A 67 3.91 3.79 -0.22
CA LEU A 67 2.93 4.65 -0.89
C LEU A 67 1.50 4.26 -0.52
N LEU A 68 1.22 2.96 -0.43
CA LEU A 68 -0.09 2.45 -0.03
C LEU A 68 -0.44 2.84 1.42
N TYR A 69 0.54 2.74 2.33
CA TYR A 69 0.41 3.19 3.71
C TYR A 69 0.22 4.70 3.82
N LEU A 70 0.96 5.49 3.01
CA LEU A 70 0.80 6.94 2.96
C LEU A 70 -0.61 7.31 2.47
N ALA A 71 -1.10 6.64 1.43
CA ALA A 71 -2.45 6.85 0.92
C ALA A 71 -3.52 6.51 1.97
N TYR A 72 -3.36 5.38 2.68
CA TYR A 72 -4.20 5.03 3.83
C TYR A 72 -4.26 6.15 4.86
N ARG A 73 -3.09 6.66 5.28
CA ARG A 73 -2.99 7.72 6.28
C ARG A 73 -3.63 9.03 5.83
N LEU A 74 -3.49 9.39 4.55
CA LEU A 74 -4.11 10.60 3.99
C LEU A 74 -5.63 10.49 3.92
N LEU A 75 -6.16 9.31 3.57
CA LEU A 75 -7.61 9.07 3.57
C LEU A 75 -8.18 9.17 4.98
N HIS A 76 -7.50 8.57 5.96
CA HIS A 76 -7.94 8.61 7.35
C HIS A 76 -7.86 10.01 7.96
N ALA A 77 -6.80 10.77 7.65
CA ALA A 77 -6.67 12.15 8.09
C ALA A 77 -7.79 13.05 7.54
N ARG A 78 -8.23 12.79 6.30
CA ARG A 78 -9.37 13.50 5.72
C ARG A 78 -10.66 13.15 6.45
N ASP A 79 -10.90 11.85 6.70
CA ASP A 79 -12.10 11.38 7.38
C ASP A 79 -12.22 11.98 8.79
N THR A 80 -11.11 12.05 9.54
CA THR A 80 -11.10 12.68 10.88
C THR A 80 -11.43 14.17 10.84
N VAL A 81 -10.92 14.90 9.82
CA VAL A 81 -11.19 16.34 9.69
C VAL A 81 -12.65 16.59 9.29
N ASP A 82 -13.20 15.76 8.39
CA ASP A 82 -14.61 15.87 7.99
C ASP A 82 -15.52 15.55 9.19
N HIS A 83 -15.19 14.54 10.01
CA HIS A 83 -15.99 14.17 11.18
C HIS A 83 -16.06 15.26 12.27
N GLU A 84 -14.92 15.89 12.56
CA GLU A 84 -14.81 16.96 13.57
C GLU A 84 -15.61 18.21 13.16
N TYR A 85 -15.64 18.51 11.86
CA TYR A 85 -16.43 19.62 11.31
C TYR A 85 -17.95 19.41 11.45
N TYR A 86 -18.43 18.17 11.26
CA TYR A 86 -19.85 17.86 11.37
C TYR A 86 -20.35 17.83 12.82
N GLU A 87 -19.50 17.45 13.78
CA GLU A 87 -19.84 17.52 15.21
C GLU A 87 -19.93 18.96 15.71
N GLU A 88 -19.00 19.84 15.30
CA GLU A 88 -19.05 21.27 15.66
C GLU A 88 -20.31 21.97 15.12
N GLU A 89 -20.73 21.70 13.87
CA GLU A 89 -21.97 22.27 13.31
C GLU A 89 -23.24 21.76 14.04
N GLN A 90 -23.27 20.49 14.46
CA GLN A 90 -24.41 19.95 15.20
C GLN A 90 -24.53 20.51 16.61
N GLU A 91 -23.42 20.70 17.33
CA GLU A 91 -23.44 21.32 18.66
C GLU A 91 -23.89 22.79 18.60
N LEU A 92 -23.47 23.55 17.58
CA LEU A 92 -23.90 24.93 17.33
C LEU A 92 -25.39 25.03 16.95
N SER A 93 -25.92 24.07 16.19
CA SER A 93 -27.34 24.04 15.84
C SER A 93 -28.26 23.66 17.02
N HIS A 94 -27.77 22.90 18.00
CA HIS A 94 -28.56 22.49 19.17
C HIS A 94 -28.52 23.48 20.33
N SER A 95 -27.61 24.46 20.28
CA SER A 95 -27.42 25.49 21.30
C SER A 95 -28.02 26.86 20.94
N ALA A 96 -28.62 26.99 19.76
CA ALA A 96 -29.38 28.17 19.29
C ALA A 96 -30.89 27.96 19.40
#